data_AF-A0A151PDB5-F1
#
_entry.id   AF-A0A151PDB5-F1
#
_cell.length_a   1.000
_cell.length_b   1.000
_cell.length_c   1.000
_cell.angle_alpha   90.00
_cell.angle_beta   90.00
_cell.angle_gamma   90.00
#
_symmetry.space_group_name_H-M   'P 1'
#
loop_
_entity.id
_entity.type
_entity.pdbx_description
1 polymer ?
#
loop_
_entity_poly.entity_id
_entity_poly.type
_entity_poly.pdbx_seq_one_letter_code
_entity_poly.pdbx_strand_id
1 'polypeptide(L)'
;MNQVAVHALLGAIPSILNVMLVCVVFWLLFNLIGVNEFGGKFWKCTNISPNMNITNKNDCVNFNVTGSLKWENTYVNFDHVGMGYLALLQVATFKGWMDIMYAAVDSHGGLFWQQAENLEERKFPFHLKPP
;
A
#
# COMPACT_ATOMS: atom_id res chain seq x y z
N MET A 1 -43.48 -0.49 2.35
CA MET A 1 -42.65 -1.56 1.73
C MET A 1 -41.20 -1.53 2.22
N ASN A 2 -40.61 -0.37 2.51
CA ASN A 2 -39.17 -0.31 2.85
C ASN A 2 -38.81 -0.80 4.27
N GLN A 3 -39.76 -0.81 5.21
CA GLN A 3 -39.48 -1.24 6.59
C GLN A 3 -39.33 -2.77 6.72
N VAL A 4 -40.00 -3.56 5.88
CA VAL A 4 -39.90 -5.03 5.93
C VAL A 4 -38.49 -5.49 5.53
N ALA A 5 -37.90 -4.83 4.52
CA ALA A 5 -36.54 -5.09 4.09
C ALA A 5 -35.49 -4.70 5.16
N VAL A 6 -35.69 -3.56 5.83
CA VAL A 6 -34.79 -3.09 6.90
C VAL A 6 -34.81 -4.04 8.10
N HIS A 7 -35.99 -4.52 8.51
CA HIS A 7 -36.11 -5.45 9.62
C HIS A 7 -35.50 -6.83 9.31
N ALA A 8 -35.57 -7.27 8.05
CA ALA A 8 -34.88 -8.49 7.60
C ALA A 8 -33.34 -8.32 7.59
N LEU A 9 -32.83 -7.17 7.15
CA LEU A 9 -31.40 -6.84 7.20
C LEU A 9 -30.88 -6.79 8.65
N LEU A 10 -31.60 -6.10 9.54
CA LEU A 10 -31.23 -5.98 10.95
C LEU A 10 -31.25 -7.35 11.66
N GLY A 11 -32.14 -8.25 11.27
CA GLY A 11 -32.18 -9.63 11.77
C GLY A 11 -30.98 -10.50 11.37
N ALA A 12 -30.28 -10.17 10.27
CA ALA A 12 -29.11 -10.90 9.80
C ALA A 12 -27.78 -10.42 10.41
N ILE A 13 -27.73 -9.18 10.92
CA ILE A 13 -26.53 -8.56 11.52
C ILE A 13 -25.90 -9.42 12.64
N PRO A 14 -26.64 -9.98 13.60
CA PRO A 14 -26.05 -10.71 14.72
C PRO A 14 -25.21 -11.91 14.28
N SER A 15 -25.67 -12.64 13.25
CA SER A 15 -24.96 -13.78 12.69
C SER A 15 -23.73 -13.35 11.87
N ILE A 16 -23.82 -12.24 11.15
CA ILE A 16 -22.71 -11.69 10.36
C ILE A 16 -21.58 -11.18 11.29
N LEU A 17 -21.93 -10.56 12.42
CA LEU A 17 -20.96 -10.06 13.39
C LEU A 17 -20.08 -11.17 13.97
N ASN A 18 -20.63 -12.36 14.21
CA ASN A 18 -19.85 -13.51 14.69
C ASN A 18 -18.78 -13.93 13.68
N VAL A 19 -19.12 -13.99 12.39
CA VAL A 19 -18.16 -14.33 11.33
C VAL A 19 -17.12 -13.21 11.16
N MET A 20 -17.57 -11.95 11.16
CA MET A 20 -16.68 -10.79 11.07
C MET A 20 -15.71 -10.72 12.24
N LEU A 21 -16.12 -11.09 13.46
CA LEU A 21 -15.24 -11.13 14.64
C LEU A 21 -14.09 -12.13 14.44
N VAL A 22 -14.40 -13.33 13.96
CA VAL A 22 -13.37 -14.34 13.63
C VAL A 22 -12.44 -13.83 12.52
N CYS A 23 -12.99 -13.18 11.48
CA CYS A 23 -12.19 -12.57 10.42
C CYS A 23 -11.26 -11.46 10.94
N VAL A 24 -11.75 -10.58 11.82
CA VAL A 24 -10.96 -9.47 12.38
C VAL A 24 -9.80 -9.99 13.22
N VAL A 25 -10.02 -11.04 14.04
CA VAL A 25 -8.96 -11.66 14.85
C VAL A 25 -7.90 -12.31 13.96
N PHE A 26 -8.31 -13.02 12.91
CA PHE A 26 -7.37 -13.63 11.98
C PHE A 26 -6.55 -12.58 11.20
N TRP A 27 -7.23 -11.55 10.71
CA TRP A 27 -6.58 -10.42 10.04
C TRP A 27 -5.67 -9.61 10.98
N LEU A 28 -5.92 -9.61 12.29
CA LEU A 28 -5.06 -8.94 13.27
C LEU A 28 -3.65 -9.54 13.30
N LEU A 29 -3.55 -10.86 13.17
CA LEU A 29 -2.26 -11.56 13.18
C LEU A 29 -1.43 -11.20 11.95
N PHE A 30 -2.07 -11.13 10.77
CA PHE A 30 -1.39 -10.65 9.56
C PHE A 30 -0.99 -9.19 9.65
N ASN A 31 -1.80 -8.35 10.29
CA ASN A 31 -1.46 -6.96 10.55
C ASN A 31 -0.23 -6.82 11.44
N LEU A 32 -0.11 -7.62 12.49
CA LEU A 32 1.06 -7.56 13.37
C LEU A 32 2.35 -7.91 12.60
N ILE A 33 2.30 -8.95 11.78
CA ILE A 33 3.42 -9.35 10.91
C ILE A 33 3.72 -8.23 9.89
N GLY A 34 2.68 -7.69 9.25
CA GLY A 34 2.82 -6.63 8.25
C GLY A 34 3.41 -5.34 8.83
N VAL A 35 2.95 -4.89 9.99
CA VAL A 35 3.48 -3.67 10.64
C VAL A 35 4.93 -3.85 11.09
N ASN A 36 5.32 -5.04 11.54
CA ASN A 36 6.70 -5.33 11.92
C ASN A 36 7.66 -5.26 10.72
N GLU A 37 7.28 -5.85 9.59
CA GLU A 37 8.16 -5.93 8.43
C GLU A 37 8.13 -4.68 7.55
N PHE A 38 6.98 -4.03 7.43
CA PHE A 38 6.74 -2.95 6.47
C PHE A 38 6.59 -1.56 7.10
N GLY A 39 6.54 -1.48 8.44
CA GLY A 39 6.38 -0.22 9.16
C GLY A 39 7.46 0.81 8.79
N GLY A 40 7.05 1.97 8.28
CA GLY A 40 7.94 3.05 7.92
C GLY A 40 8.74 2.86 6.63
N LYS A 41 8.52 1.76 5.88
CA LYS A 41 9.26 1.47 4.63
C LYS A 41 8.52 1.86 3.35
N PHE A 42 7.28 2.34 3.45
CA PHE A 42 6.44 2.76 2.31
C PHE A 42 6.70 4.20 1.84
N TRP A 43 7.69 4.86 2.45
CA TRP A 43 8.08 6.21 2.12
C TRP A 43 9.00 6.23 0.91
N LYS A 44 8.71 7.13 -0.04
CA LYS A 44 9.50 7.30 -1.25
C LYS A 44 9.80 8.78 -1.49
N CYS A 45 10.93 9.02 -2.15
CA CYS A 45 11.27 10.32 -2.68
C CYS A 45 10.74 10.41 -4.11
N THR A 46 9.95 11.43 -4.44
CA THR A 46 9.42 11.66 -5.79
C THR A 46 10.13 12.83 -6.47
N ASN A 47 10.10 12.83 -7.81
CA ASN A 47 10.89 13.73 -8.68
C ASN A 47 12.42 13.52 -8.59
N ILE A 48 12.84 12.26 -8.45
CA ILE A 48 14.26 11.87 -8.51
C ILE A 48 14.74 12.00 -9.95
N SER A 49 15.87 12.70 -10.16
CA SER A 49 16.53 12.70 -11.47
C SER A 49 17.28 11.38 -11.66
N PRO A 50 17.35 10.81 -12.88
CA PRO A 50 17.90 9.47 -13.14
C PRO A 50 19.37 9.29 -12.69
N ASN A 51 20.09 10.39 -12.47
CA ASN A 51 21.49 10.38 -12.02
C ASN A 51 21.67 10.58 -10.50
N MET A 52 20.59 10.61 -9.71
CA MET A 52 20.66 10.79 -8.25
C MET A 52 20.44 9.46 -7.53
N ASN A 53 21.44 9.00 -6.79
CA ASN A 53 21.31 7.84 -5.91
C ASN A 53 20.80 8.29 -4.53
N ILE A 54 19.49 8.30 -4.33
CA ILE A 54 18.85 8.68 -3.07
C ILE A 54 18.56 7.42 -2.27
N THR A 55 19.28 7.22 -1.16
CA THR A 55 19.17 6.00 -0.36
C THR A 55 18.44 6.21 0.96
N ASN A 56 18.40 7.44 1.45
CA ASN A 56 17.81 7.78 2.74
C ASN A 56 16.92 9.01 2.64
N LYS A 57 16.01 9.16 3.62
CA LYS A 57 15.17 10.36 3.77
C LYS A 57 16.02 11.63 3.83
N ASN A 58 17.14 11.57 4.55
CA ASN A 58 18.05 12.71 4.68
C ASN A 58 18.65 13.09 3.33
N ASP A 59 18.97 12.12 2.48
CA ASP A 59 19.45 12.38 1.12
C ASP A 59 18.37 13.11 0.31
N CYS A 60 17.12 12.65 0.35
CA CYS A 60 16.01 13.27 -0.36
C CYS A 60 15.80 14.74 0.05
N VAL A 61 15.91 15.04 1.34
CA VAL A 61 15.78 16.42 1.85
C VAL A 61 17.01 17.27 1.50
N ASN A 62 18.21 16.72 1.57
CA ASN A 62 19.46 17.43 1.28
C ASN A 62 19.60 17.76 -0.22
N PHE A 63 19.14 16.88 -1.11
CA PHE A 63 19.11 17.12 -2.56
C PHE A 63 17.94 18.02 -3.00
N ASN A 64 17.08 18.47 -2.07
CA ASN A 64 15.97 19.36 -2.36
C ASN A 64 16.41 20.83 -2.56
N VAL A 65 17.40 21.07 -3.42
CA VAL A 65 17.96 22.40 -3.70
C VAL A 65 17.01 23.22 -4.58
N THR A 66 16.26 22.57 -5.46
CA THR A 66 15.30 23.18 -6.40
C THR A 66 13.87 23.24 -5.89
N GLY A 67 13.58 22.63 -4.73
CA GLY A 67 12.21 22.52 -4.20
C GLY A 67 11.32 21.48 -4.89
N SER A 68 11.85 20.73 -5.86
CA SER A 68 11.08 19.77 -6.66
C SER A 68 10.99 18.37 -6.01
N LEU A 69 11.91 18.01 -5.12
CA LEU A 69 11.92 16.70 -4.46
C LEU A 69 10.92 16.71 -3.31
N LYS A 70 10.11 15.64 -3.24
CA LYS A 70 9.14 15.45 -2.14
C LYS A 70 9.33 14.08 -1.52
N TRP A 71 9.40 14.06 -0.19
CA TRP A 71 9.39 12.83 0.58
C TRP A 71 7.94 12.54 1.00
N GLU A 72 7.31 11.59 0.33
CA GLU A 72 5.90 11.28 0.54
C GLU A 72 5.67 9.81 0.85
N ASN A 73 4.62 9.56 1.63
CA ASN A 73 4.17 8.23 1.99
C ASN A 73 3.02 7.82 1.07
N THR A 74 2.89 6.51 0.82
CA THR A 74 1.74 5.96 0.12
C THR A 74 0.48 6.10 0.99
N TYR A 75 -0.67 6.41 0.36
CA TYR A 75 -1.94 6.67 1.06
C TYR A 75 -2.39 5.49 1.95
N VAL A 76 -2.09 4.27 1.50
CA VAL A 76 -2.34 3.02 2.23
C VAL A 76 -1.00 2.37 2.54
N ASN A 77 -0.75 2.09 3.81
CA ASN A 77 0.55 1.62 4.30
C ASN A 77 0.37 0.71 5.54
N PHE A 78 1.49 0.18 6.03
CA PHE A 78 1.55 -0.67 7.22
C PHE A 78 2.23 0.04 8.41
N ASP A 79 2.11 1.36 8.52
CA ASP A 79 2.73 2.10 9.64
C ASP A 79 2.02 1.82 10.98
N HIS A 80 0.74 1.45 10.92
CA HIS A 80 -0.05 1.07 12.08
C HIS A 80 -1.12 0.06 11.70
N VAL A 81 -1.60 -0.69 12.70
CA VAL A 81 -2.59 -1.77 12.53
C VAL A 81 -3.86 -1.26 11.82
N GLY A 82 -4.28 -0.02 12.07
CA GLY A 82 -5.45 0.59 11.41
C GLY A 82 -5.30 0.70 9.88
N MET A 83 -4.20 1.26 9.39
CA MET A 83 -3.94 1.32 7.94
C MET A 83 -3.64 -0.06 7.37
N GLY A 84 -3.02 -0.95 8.14
CA GLY A 84 -2.80 -2.33 7.72
C GLY A 84 -4.13 -3.07 7.45
N TYR A 85 -5.17 -2.86 8.25
CA TYR A 85 -6.50 -3.40 7.96
C TYR A 85 -7.10 -2.85 6.66
N LEU A 86 -6.93 -1.56 6.39
CA LEU A 86 -7.35 -0.96 5.12
C LEU A 86 -6.56 -1.52 3.94
N ALA A 87 -5.25 -1.77 4.12
CA ALA A 87 -4.39 -2.39 3.13
C ALA A 87 -4.84 -3.83 2.81
N LEU A 88 -5.06 -4.64 3.85
CA LEU A 88 -5.53 -6.01 3.70
C LEU A 88 -6.92 -6.07 3.06
N LEU A 89 -7.82 -5.13 3.38
CA LEU A 89 -9.13 -5.03 2.74
C LEU A 89 -9.00 -4.76 1.23
N GLN A 90 -8.09 -3.86 0.82
CA GLN A 90 -7.85 -3.54 -0.60
C GLN A 90 -7.22 -4.71 -1.36
N VAL A 91 -6.28 -5.42 -0.74
CA VAL A 91 -5.69 -6.63 -1.30
C VAL A 91 -6.75 -7.74 -1.43
N ALA A 92 -7.58 -7.96 -0.42
CA ALA A 92 -8.64 -8.98 -0.44
C ALA A 92 -9.75 -8.69 -1.47
N THR A 93 -10.00 -7.42 -1.75
CA THR A 93 -10.97 -6.98 -2.77
C THR A 93 -10.37 -6.81 -4.16
N PHE A 94 -9.06 -7.06 -4.32
CA PHE A 94 -8.31 -6.92 -5.56
C PHE A 94 -8.48 -5.56 -6.26
N LYS A 95 -8.73 -4.50 -5.49
CA LYS A 95 -8.87 -3.13 -6.02
C LYS A 95 -7.83 -2.22 -5.37
N GLY A 96 -6.97 -1.61 -6.18
CA GLY A 96 -5.88 -0.74 -5.68
C GLY A 96 -4.75 -1.49 -4.97
N TRP A 97 -4.75 -2.82 -5.01
CA TRP A 97 -3.77 -3.68 -4.34
C TRP A 97 -2.37 -3.62 -4.97
N MET A 98 -2.27 -3.26 -6.25
CA MET A 98 -1.02 -3.21 -6.99
C MET A 98 -0.04 -2.22 -6.37
N ASP A 99 -0.50 -1.02 -6.02
CA ASP A 99 0.36 0.02 -5.42
C ASP A 99 0.92 -0.43 -4.07
N ILE A 100 0.10 -1.13 -3.27
CA ILE A 100 0.49 -1.70 -1.99
C ILE A 100 1.53 -2.80 -2.19
N MET A 101 1.31 -3.70 -3.16
CA MET A 101 2.25 -4.77 -3.49
C MET A 101 3.58 -4.21 -4.00
N TYR A 102 3.56 -3.24 -4.90
CA TYR A 102 4.76 -2.63 -5.46
C TYR A 102 5.59 -1.95 -4.38
N ALA A 103 4.95 -1.17 -3.50
CA ALA A 103 5.62 -0.57 -2.36
C ALA A 103 6.18 -1.63 -1.37
N ALA A 104 5.47 -2.74 -1.16
CA ALA A 104 5.95 -3.84 -0.30
C ALA A 104 7.18 -4.55 -0.89
N VAL A 105 7.21 -4.78 -2.21
CA VAL A 105 8.38 -5.38 -2.87
C VAL A 105 9.59 -4.45 -2.80
N ASP A 106 9.38 -3.16 -3.06
CA ASP A 106 10.43 -2.13 -3.04
C ASP A 106 11.01 -1.94 -1.63
N SER A 107 10.18 -2.11 -0.59
CA SER A 107 10.60 -1.97 0.83
C SER A 107 11.72 -2.92 1.28
N HIS A 108 11.96 -4.01 0.54
CA HIS A 108 13.01 -4.98 0.84
C HIS A 108 14.36 -4.62 0.19
N GLY A 109 14.50 -3.41 -0.40
CA GLY A 109 15.75 -2.95 -1.00
C GLY A 109 16.08 -3.64 -2.32
N GLY A 110 15.13 -4.38 -2.89
CA GLY A 110 15.24 -4.87 -4.24
C GLY A 110 14.99 -3.70 -5.18
N LEU A 111 16.06 -3.17 -5.78
CA LEU A 111 16.02 -2.36 -7.02
C LEU A 111 15.35 -3.13 -8.19
N PHE A 112 14.52 -4.14 -7.95
CA PHE A 112 13.89 -4.96 -8.98
C PHE A 112 13.12 -4.07 -9.96
N TRP A 113 12.43 -3.03 -9.47
CA TRP A 113 11.71 -2.08 -10.32
C TRP A 113 12.61 -1.02 -10.96
N GLN A 114 13.60 -0.47 -10.24
CA GLN A 114 14.57 0.48 -10.83
C GLN A 114 15.49 -0.18 -11.87
N GLN A 115 15.83 -1.46 -11.70
CA GLN A 115 16.60 -2.25 -12.66
C GLN A 115 15.69 -2.75 -13.80
N ALA A 116 14.41 -3.05 -13.53
CA ALA A 116 13.42 -3.39 -14.56
C ALA A 116 13.06 -2.19 -15.43
N GLU A 117 12.93 -0.98 -14.90
CA GLU A 117 12.69 0.27 -15.65
C GLU A 117 13.84 0.52 -16.65
N ASN A 118 15.09 0.33 -16.21
CA ASN A 118 16.27 0.37 -17.08
C ASN A 118 16.29 -0.74 -18.17
N LEU A 119 15.53 -1.83 -18.01
CA LEU A 119 15.38 -2.91 -19.00
C LEU A 119 14.08 -2.76 -19.85
N GLU A 120 13.04 -2.11 -19.32
CA GLU A 120 11.71 -1.90 -19.92
C GLU A 120 11.67 -0.71 -20.86
N GLU A 121 12.48 0.35 -20.66
CA GLU A 121 12.64 1.43 -21.63
C GLU A 121 13.10 0.93 -23.01
N ARG A 122 13.69 -0.27 -23.10
CA ARG A 122 14.07 -0.90 -24.37
C ARG A 122 13.03 -1.83 -24.98
N LYS A 123 11.88 -2.11 -24.34
CA LYS A 123 10.97 -3.17 -24.84
C LYS A 123 9.47 -2.90 -24.81
N PHE A 124 8.94 -1.98 -23.99
CA PHE A 124 7.48 -1.72 -23.99
C PHE A 124 7.12 -0.24 -23.75
N PRO A 125 6.63 0.49 -24.77
CA PRO A 125 6.09 1.83 -24.61
C PRO A 125 4.59 1.74 -24.29
N PHE A 126 4.22 1.21 -23.13
CA PHE A 126 2.80 1.13 -22.79
C PHE A 126 2.51 1.49 -21.34
N HIS A 127 1.66 2.51 -21.21
CA HIS A 127 0.96 2.91 -20.00
C HIS A 127 0.29 1.72 -19.32
N LEU A 128 1.00 1.07 -18.40
CA LEU A 128 0.39 0.23 -17.38
C LEU A 128 0.37 1.03 -16.07
N LYS A 129 -0.50 2.05 -16.06
CA LYS A 129 -1.19 2.41 -14.83
C LYS A 129 -2.33 1.39 -14.70
N PRO A 130 -2.26 0.38 -13.82
CA PRO A 130 -3.46 -0.38 -13.48
C PRO A 130 -4.45 0.58 -12.78
N PRO A 131 -5.77 0.36 -12.93
CA PRO A 131 -6.82 1.36 -12.72
C PRO A 131 -6.84 2.00 -11.34
#